data_AF-A0A9X3STZ1-F1
#
_entry.id   AF-A0A9X3STZ1-F1
#
_cell.length_a   1.000
_cell.length_b   1.000
_cell.length_c   1.000
_cell.angle_alpha   90.00
_cell.angle_beta   90.00
_cell.angle_gamma   90.00
#
_symmetry.space_group_name_H-M   'P 1'
#
loop_
_entity.id
_entity.type
_entity.pdbx_description
1 polymer ?
#
loop_
_entity_poly.entity_id
_entity_poly.type
_entity_poly.pdbx_seq_one_letter_code
_entity_poly.pdbx_strand_id
1 'polypeptide(L)' 'MLSTYVTAFIGHGFALEAMAEPVPDASVVAEQPRRAGLPPFIVIRVRLDANEIAG' A
#
# COMPACT_ATOMS: atom_id res chain seq x y z
N MET A 1 11.53 8.29 1.56
CA MET A 1 10.18 8.50 2.16
C MET A 1 9.32 7.25 1.98
N LEU A 2 9.01 6.81 0.75
CA LEU A 2 8.36 5.49 0.52
C LEU A 2 9.24 4.30 0.98
N SER A 3 10.54 4.40 0.72
CA SER A 3 11.53 3.40 1.13
C SER A 3 11.43 3.03 2.61
N THR A 4 11.18 3.99 3.50
CA THR A 4 11.04 3.76 4.95
C THR A 4 9.89 2.82 5.28
N TYR A 5 8.73 2.99 4.64
CA TYR A 5 7.56 2.12 4.86
C TYR A 5 7.80 0.72 4.31
N VAL A 6 8.37 0.61 3.10
CA VAL A 6 8.67 -0.67 2.46
C VAL A 6 9.70 -1.46 3.28
N THR A 7 10.78 -0.80 3.71
CA THR A 7 11.79 -1.42 4.57
C THR A 7 11.23 -1.80 5.94
N ALA A 8 10.30 -1.03 6.51
CA ALA A 8 9.65 -1.40 7.75
C ALA A 8 8.82 -2.69 7.61
N PHE A 9 8.07 -2.87 6.52
CA PHE A 9 7.36 -4.13 6.27
C PHE A 9 8.32 -5.32 6.20
N ILE A 10 9.40 -5.19 5.43
CA ILE A 10 10.41 -6.25 5.31
C ILE A 10 11.05 -6.55 6.66
N GLY A 11 11.44 -5.53 7.42
CA GLY A 11 12.08 -5.69 8.73
C GLY A 11 11.17 -6.22 9.84
N HIS A 12 9.86 -6.30 9.59
CA HIS A 12 8.87 -6.90 10.49
C HIS A 12 8.36 -8.27 9.99
N GLY A 13 9.05 -8.89 9.04
CA GLY A 13 8.72 -10.23 8.57
C GLY A 13 7.54 -10.28 7.62
N PHE A 14 7.27 -9.20 6.90
CA PHE A 14 6.29 -9.20 5.83
C PHE A 14 6.96 -9.36 4.46
N ALA A 15 6.44 -10.29 3.67
CA ALA A 15 6.75 -10.39 2.25
C ALA A 15 5.86 -9.42 1.45
N LEU A 16 6.48 -8.58 0.63
CA LEU A 16 5.78 -7.69 -0.30
C LEU A 16 5.23 -8.50 -1.48
N GLU A 17 3.93 -8.38 -1.73
CA GLU A 17 3.26 -9.08 -2.83
C GLU A 17 2.93 -8.15 -3.99
N ALA A 18 2.43 -6.95 -3.68
CA ALA A 18 2.07 -5.95 -4.68
C ALA A 18 2.15 -4.54 -4.13
N MET A 19 2.40 -3.58 -5.01
CA MET A 19 2.33 -2.15 -4.70
C MET A 19 1.71 -1.42 -5.90
N ALA A 20 0.76 -0.54 -5.64
CA ALA A 20 0.07 0.23 -6.66
C ALA A 20 -0.22 1.65 -6.17
N GLU A 21 -0.33 2.57 -7.11
CA GLU A 21 -0.83 3.93 -6.89
C GLU A 21 -2.12 4.07 -7.71
N PRO A 22 -3.27 3.71 -7.13
CA PRO A 22 -4.52 3.63 -7.88
C PRO A 22 -5.03 5.04 -8.21
N VAL A 23 -5.40 5.24 -9.47
CA VAL A 23 -6.17 6.42 -9.87
C VAL A 23 -7.63 6.21 -9.46
N PRO A 24 -8.30 7.20 -8.86
CA PRO A 24 -9.73 7.09 -8.55
C PRO A 24 -10.54 6.78 -9.80
N ASP A 25 -11.41 5.79 -9.73
CA ASP A 25 -12.33 5.49 -10.84
C ASP A 25 -13.44 6.56 -10.96
N ALA A 26 -14.14 6.57 -12.11
CA ALA A 26 -15.16 7.56 -12.40
C ALA A 26 -16.34 7.53 -11.41
N SER A 27 -16.69 6.35 -10.87
CA SER A 27 -17.72 6.23 -9.82
C SER A 27 -17.30 6.89 -8.53
N VAL A 28 -16.06 6.68 -8.08
CA VAL A 28 -15.49 7.29 -6.88
C VAL A 28 -15.39 8.81 -7.05
N VAL A 29 -15.03 9.30 -8.24
CA VAL A 29 -15.02 10.75 -8.52
C VAL A 29 -16.44 11.32 -8.50
N ALA A 30 -17.43 10.60 -9.04
CA ALA A 30 -18.83 11.06 -9.04
C ALA A 30 -19.42 11.12 -7.63
N GLU A 31 -19.17 10.12 -6.79
CA GLU A 31 -19.65 10.07 -5.40
C GLU A 31 -18.85 10.98 -4.46
N GLN A 32 -17.55 11.15 -4.72
CA GLN A 32 -16.64 11.93 -3.88
C GLN A 32 -15.75 12.84 -4.74
N PRO A 33 -16.29 13.93 -5.29
CA PRO A 33 -15.57 14.83 -6.21
C PRO A 33 -14.28 15.39 -5.63
N ARG A 34 -14.21 15.56 -4.30
CA ARG A 34 -13.02 16.04 -3.60
C ARG A 34 -11.82 15.08 -3.71
N ARG A 35 -12.06 13.78 -3.95
CA ARG A 35 -10.99 12.79 -4.12
C ARG A 35 -10.22 12.94 -5.43
N ALA A 36 -10.81 13.54 -6.46
CA ALA A 36 -10.12 13.80 -7.72
C ALA A 36 -8.95 14.79 -7.59
N GLY A 37 -8.96 15.63 -6.55
CA GLY A 37 -7.90 16.60 -6.26
C GLY A 37 -7.00 16.23 -5.08
N LEU A 38 -7.17 15.04 -4.49
CA LEU A 38 -6.31 14.61 -3.38
C LEU A 38 -4.94 14.15 -3.90
N PRO A 39 -3.89 14.29 -3.07
CA PRO A 39 -2.60 13.71 -3.39
C PRO A 39 -2.72 12.20 -3.65
N PRO A 40 -1.88 11.65 -4.53
CA PRO A 40 -1.85 10.22 -4.75
C PRO A 40 -1.56 9.47 -3.45
N PHE A 41 -2.16 8.28 -3.33
CA PHE A 41 -1.91 7.37 -2.23
C PHE A 41 -1.41 6.04 -2.77
N ILE A 42 -0.53 5.40 -1.99
CA ILE A 42 0.06 4.11 -2.34
C ILE A 42 -0.67 3.03 -1.55
N VAL A 43 -1.04 1.96 -2.24
CA VAL A 43 -1.57 0.74 -1.66
C VAL A 43 -0.48 -0.32 -1.74
N ILE A 44 -0.18 -0.94 -0.61
CA ILE A 44 0.81 -2.02 -0.50
C ILE A 44 0.08 -3.27 0.01
N ARG A 45 0.18 -4.38 -0.72
CA ARG A 45 -0.25 -5.70 -0.27
C ARG A 45 0.96 -6.46 0.24
N VAL A 46 0.84 -6.97 1.45
CA VAL A 46 1.85 -7.79 2.10
C VAL A 46 1.24 -9.07 2.65
N ARG A 47 2.06 -10.10 2.75
CA ARG A 47 1.74 -11.35 3.45
C ARG A 47 2.72 -11.53 4.60
N LEU A 48 2.22 -12.01 5.73
CA LEU A 48 3.08 -12.41 6.84
C LEU A 48 3.97 -13.57 6.38
N ASP A 49 5.28 -13.39 6.50
CA ASP A 49 6.24 -14.44 6.22
C ASP A 49 6.46 -15.27 7.49
N ALA A 50 5.81 -16.44 7.54
CA ALA A 50 5.85 -17.33 8.69
C ALA A 50 7.26 -17.88 9.00
N ASN A 51 8.22 -17.67 8.09
CA ASN A 51 9.60 -18.10 8.25
C ASN A 51 10.37 -17.29 9.32
N GLU A 52 9.87 -16.13 9.76
CA GLU A 52 10.49 -15.31 10.82
C GLU A 52 9.90 -15.51 12.23
N ILE A 53 8.77 -16.24 12.37
CA ILE A 53 8.13 -16.45 13.69
C ILE A 53 8.73 -17.67 14.43
N ALA A 54 9.53 -18.49 13.73
CA ALA A 54 10.12 -19.72 14.25
C ALA A 54 11.60 -19.56 14.69
N GLY A 55 12.06 -18.32 14.94
CA GLY A 55 13.41 -18.01 15.44
C GLY A 55 13.44 -17.69 16.94
#